data_AF-A0A9X7TMX8-F1
#
_entry.id   AF-A0A9X7TMX8-F1
#
_cell.length_a   1.000
_cell.length_b   1.000
_cell.length_c   1.000
_cell.angle_alpha   90.00
_cell.angle_beta   90.00
_cell.angle_gamma   90.00
#
_symmetry.space_group_name_H-M   'P 1'
#
loop_
_entity.id
_entity.type
_entity.pdbx_description
1 polymer ?
#
loop_
_entity_poly.entity_id
_entity_poly.type
_entity_poly.pdbx_seq_one_letter_code
_entity_poly.pdbx_strand_id
1 'polypeptide(L)'
;MRVFDLTKGDIVVLNPLQTRYQMFSQRIFIPLYAAANEGIYRMNRGKRLLSFGKVLIASVGIILLSLLVIFGIFLLYFSLISSISLFTLIPISIGLLIVAGGIYGIIKLARFAKGVKINYVEGELIVPWSQVKNIVVVNVRQENIANRPSLVADIINPVYKEIGDWYIMRTDGSEIIIPNVDDPFNKLNYVKVKFSLTF
;
A
#
# COMPACT_ATOMS: atom_id res chain seq x y z
N MET A 1 0.19 -0.88 -19.92
CA MET A 1 0.36 -0.61 -18.48
C MET A 1 1.84 -0.57 -18.16
N ARG A 2 2.30 0.40 -17.37
CA ARG A 2 3.71 0.56 -16.97
C ARG A 2 3.86 0.25 -15.47
N VAL A 3 4.96 -0.37 -15.09
CA VAL A 3 5.29 -0.63 -13.68
C VAL A 3 6.27 0.45 -13.21
N PHE A 4 5.93 1.12 -12.11
CA PHE A 4 6.75 2.14 -11.47
C PHE A 4 7.35 1.61 -10.19
N ASP A 5 8.60 1.98 -9.93
CA ASP A 5 9.26 1.78 -8.63
C ASP A 5 9.11 3.04 -7.79
N LEU A 6 8.40 2.94 -6.67
CA LEU A 6 8.11 4.07 -5.79
C LEU A 6 9.38 4.65 -5.13
N THR A 7 10.49 3.91 -5.11
CA THR A 7 11.74 4.34 -4.46
C THR A 7 12.61 5.23 -5.34
N LYS A 8 12.43 5.18 -6.66
CA LYS A 8 13.33 5.87 -7.61
C LYS A 8 12.99 7.35 -7.83
N GLY A 9 11.90 7.83 -7.24
CA GLY A 9 11.47 9.23 -7.41
C GLY A 9 10.99 9.56 -8.83
N ASP A 10 10.82 8.57 -9.71
CA ASP A 10 10.41 8.74 -11.11
C ASP A 10 8.97 9.27 -11.26
N ILE A 11 8.19 9.20 -10.18
CA ILE A 11 6.78 9.62 -10.16
C ILE A 11 6.52 10.65 -9.06
N VAL A 12 5.49 11.46 -9.27
CA VAL A 12 4.96 12.41 -8.29
C VAL A 12 3.51 12.03 -8.03
N VAL A 13 3.21 11.59 -6.82
CA VAL A 13 1.84 11.21 -6.45
C VAL A 13 1.01 12.48 -6.28
N LEU A 14 -0.11 12.58 -7.02
CA LEU A 14 -0.92 13.78 -7.08
C LEU A 14 -1.88 13.87 -5.89
N ASN A 15 -2.64 12.79 -5.66
CA ASN A 15 -3.62 12.66 -4.58
C ASN A 15 -3.23 11.55 -3.57
N PRO A 16 -2.09 11.69 -2.86
CA PRO A 16 -1.59 10.68 -1.93
C PRO A 16 -2.47 10.52 -0.69
N LEU A 17 -3.11 11.61 -0.27
CA LEU A 17 -3.98 11.68 0.89
C LEU A 17 -5.41 11.41 0.44
N GLN A 18 -5.86 10.18 0.62
CA GLN A 18 -7.25 10.01 1.04
C GLN A 18 -7.20 9.86 2.54
N THR A 19 -7.72 10.82 3.28
CA THR A 19 -7.91 10.63 4.72
C THR A 19 -8.82 9.42 4.93
N ARG A 20 -8.72 8.73 6.07
CA ARG A 20 -9.65 7.62 6.37
C ARG A 20 -11.11 8.10 6.24
N TYR A 21 -11.37 9.35 6.60
CA TYR A 21 -12.67 10.00 6.44
C TYR A 21 -13.15 10.07 4.98
N GLN A 22 -12.29 10.38 4.01
CA GLN A 22 -12.66 10.36 2.60
C GLN A 22 -12.92 8.93 2.07
N MET A 23 -12.15 7.93 2.52
CA MET A 23 -12.36 6.53 2.10
C MET A 23 -13.62 5.89 2.70
N PHE A 24 -14.06 6.30 3.89
CA PHE A 24 -15.27 5.79 4.54
C PHE A 24 -16.53 6.62 4.21
N SER A 25 -16.40 7.93 3.99
CA SER A 25 -17.52 8.82 3.67
C SER A 25 -17.94 8.76 2.20
N GLN A 26 -16.99 8.56 1.28
CA GLN A 26 -17.30 8.46 -0.14
C GLN A 26 -17.49 6.98 -0.52
N ARG A 27 -18.72 6.62 -0.93
CA ARG A 27 -19.05 5.31 -1.51
C ARG A 27 -18.27 4.99 -2.81
N ILE A 28 -17.40 5.88 -3.28
CA ILE A 28 -16.69 5.79 -4.55
C ILE A 28 -15.20 5.79 -4.25
N PHE A 29 -14.54 4.67 -4.57
CA PHE A 29 -13.09 4.52 -4.44
C PHE A 29 -12.39 5.43 -5.46
N ILE A 30 -11.97 6.63 -5.04
CA ILE A 30 -11.29 7.56 -5.95
C ILE A 30 -9.96 6.94 -6.39
N PRO A 31 -9.68 6.85 -7.70
CA PRO A 31 -8.42 6.32 -8.19
C PRO A 31 -7.23 7.20 -7.79
N LEU A 32 -6.10 6.56 -7.57
CA LEU A 32 -4.84 7.26 -7.31
C LEU A 32 -4.24 7.71 -8.63
N TYR A 33 -3.82 8.96 -8.71
CA TYR A 33 -3.13 9.51 -9.86
C TYR A 33 -1.70 9.88 -9.50
N ALA A 34 -0.79 9.68 -10.45
CA ALA A 34 0.57 10.17 -10.35
C ALA A 34 1.04 10.75 -11.68
N ALA A 35 1.87 11.78 -11.62
CA ALA A 35 2.59 12.34 -12.75
C ALA A 35 3.94 11.62 -12.91
N ALA A 36 4.32 11.28 -14.15
CA ALA A 36 5.61 10.71 -14.51
C ALA A 36 6.13 11.36 -15.79
N ASN A 37 7.30 10.97 -16.28
CA ASN A 37 7.95 11.63 -17.43
C ASN A 37 7.12 11.64 -18.72
N GLU A 38 6.25 10.65 -18.95
CA GLU A 38 5.42 10.56 -20.16
C GLU A 38 4.06 11.27 -20.02
N GLY A 39 3.58 11.46 -18.79
CA GLY A 39 2.23 11.96 -18.56
C GLY A 39 1.68 11.63 -17.18
N ILE A 40 0.36 11.73 -17.06
CA ILE A 40 -0.40 11.40 -15.86
C ILE A 40 -0.94 9.99 -15.97
N TYR A 41 -0.69 9.20 -14.93
CA TYR A 41 -1.07 7.81 -14.81
C TYR A 41 -2.12 7.61 -13.72
N ARG A 42 -3.07 6.70 -14.00
CA ARG A 42 -3.97 6.13 -13.01
C ARG A 42 -3.33 4.88 -12.43
N MET A 43 -3.08 4.91 -11.12
CA MET A 43 -2.40 3.86 -10.39
C MET A 43 -3.37 2.81 -9.86
N ASN A 44 -3.03 1.53 -10.05
CA ASN A 44 -3.83 0.41 -9.56
C ASN A 44 -3.45 0.07 -8.11
N ARG A 45 -4.20 0.63 -7.14
CA ARG A 45 -4.02 0.35 -5.70
C ARG A 45 -4.31 -1.11 -5.34
N GLY A 46 -5.25 -1.75 -6.02
CA GLY A 46 -5.71 -3.11 -5.69
C GLY A 46 -4.58 -4.13 -5.77
N LYS A 47 -3.79 -4.09 -6.85
CA LYS A 47 -2.64 -5.00 -7.03
C LYS A 47 -1.56 -4.81 -5.95
N ARG A 48 -1.33 -3.57 -5.51
CA ARG A 48 -0.39 -3.27 -4.42
C ARG A 48 -0.91 -3.79 -3.07
N LEU A 49 -2.18 -3.56 -2.76
CA LEU A 49 -2.81 -4.04 -1.53
C LEU A 49 -2.83 -5.58 -1.45
N LEU A 50 -3.11 -6.25 -2.57
CA LEU A 50 -3.04 -7.72 -2.65
C LEU A 50 -1.61 -8.22 -2.39
N SER A 51 -0.61 -7.57 -2.96
CA SER A 51 0.81 -7.91 -2.75
C SER A 51 1.21 -7.70 -1.29
N PHE A 52 0.83 -6.57 -0.69
CA PHE A 52 1.07 -6.31 0.73
C PHE A 52 0.34 -7.32 1.64
N GLY A 53 -0.92 -7.65 1.32
CA GLY A 53 -1.71 -8.64 2.05
C GLY A 53 -1.08 -10.03 2.02
N LYS A 54 -0.52 -10.47 0.89
CA LYS A 54 0.23 -11.73 0.80
C LYS A 54 1.42 -11.77 1.76
N VAL A 55 2.18 -10.68 1.85
CA VAL A 55 3.32 -10.58 2.78
C VAL A 55 2.81 -10.59 4.21
N LEU A 56 1.78 -9.81 4.55
CA LEU A 56 1.24 -9.74 5.90
C LEU A 56 0.69 -11.09 6.38
N ILE A 57 -0.08 -11.78 5.55
CA ILE A 57 -0.59 -13.13 5.84
C ILE A 57 0.57 -14.11 6.06
N ALA A 58 1.60 -14.06 5.21
CA ALA A 58 2.77 -14.90 5.38
C ALA A 58 3.52 -14.58 6.68
N SER A 59 3.71 -13.31 7.02
CA SER A 59 4.37 -12.87 8.26
C SER A 59 3.62 -13.37 9.50
N VAL A 60 2.30 -13.14 9.56
CA VAL A 60 1.46 -13.60 10.67
C VAL A 60 1.46 -15.13 10.76
N GLY A 61 1.35 -15.82 9.62
CA GLY A 61 1.41 -17.27 9.56
C GLY A 61 2.74 -17.84 10.05
N ILE A 62 3.87 -17.21 9.70
CA ILE A 62 5.21 -17.61 10.17
C ILE A 62 5.32 -17.43 11.69
N ILE A 63 4.83 -16.32 12.24
CA ILE A 63 4.84 -16.08 13.69
C ILE A 63 4.04 -17.16 14.42
N LEU A 64 2.81 -17.44 13.98
CA LEU A 64 1.95 -18.46 14.58
C LEU A 64 2.54 -19.87 14.47
N LEU A 65 3.09 -20.24 13.32
CA LEU A 65 3.75 -21.54 13.14
C LEU A 65 5.02 -21.65 13.99
N SER A 66 5.78 -20.56 14.14
CA SER A 66 6.98 -20.56 14.99
C SER A 66 6.62 -20.82 16.45
N LEU A 67 5.53 -20.22 16.96
CA LEU A 67 5.00 -20.50 18.29
C LEU A 67 4.59 -21.97 18.44
N LEU A 68 3.95 -22.54 17.41
CA LEU A 68 3.54 -23.95 17.38
C LEU A 68 4.76 -24.89 17.41
N VAL A 69 5.82 -24.55 16.67
CA VAL A 69 7.08 -25.31 16.70
C VAL A 69 7.74 -25.25 18.08
N ILE A 70 7.78 -24.08 18.72
CA ILE A 70 8.31 -23.92 20.09
C ILE A 70 7.51 -24.80 21.06
N PHE A 71 6.18 -24.80 20.95
CA PHE A 71 5.32 -25.66 21.76
C PHE A 71 5.58 -27.15 21.51
N GLY A 72 5.78 -27.56 20.26
CA GLY A 72 6.16 -28.93 19.91
C GLY A 72 7.51 -29.35 20.51
N ILE A 73 8.52 -28.48 20.47
CA ILE A 73 9.83 -28.71 21.10
C ILE A 73 9.68 -28.82 22.62
N PHE A 74 8.87 -27.97 23.24
CA PHE A 74 8.58 -28.03 24.67
C PHE A 74 7.93 -29.36 25.09
N LEU A 75 6.94 -29.84 24.33
CA LEU A 75 6.32 -31.15 24.56
C LEU A 75 7.32 -32.30 24.48
N LEU A 76 8.23 -32.26 23.49
CA LEU A 76 9.29 -33.25 23.33
C LEU A 76 10.25 -33.24 24.53
N TYR A 77 10.72 -32.05 24.93
CA TYR A 77 11.62 -31.87 26.06
C TYR A 77 11.01 -32.38 27.37
N PHE A 78 9.75 -32.03 27.63
CA PHE A 78 9.03 -32.47 28.82
C PHE A 78 8.83 -34.00 28.85
N SER A 79 8.51 -34.60 27.69
CA SER A 79 8.34 -36.05 27.56
C SER A 79 9.65 -36.81 27.73
N LEU A 80 10.78 -36.22 27.33
CA LEU A 80 12.13 -36.80 27.51
C LEU A 80 12.57 -36.81 28.97
N ILE A 81 12.25 -35.76 29.73
CA ILE A 81 12.59 -35.66 31.16
C ILE A 81 11.72 -36.58 32.01
N SER A 82 10.47 -36.81 31.61
CA SER A 82 9.49 -37.60 32.36
C SER A 82 9.69 -39.13 32.26
N SER A 83 10.84 -39.58 31.73
CA SER A 83 11.17 -40.99 31.40
C SER A 83 10.35 -41.58 30.25
N ILE A 84 10.99 -42.40 29.41
CA ILE A 84 10.37 -42.99 28.22
C ILE A 84 9.54 -44.22 28.64
N SER A 85 8.23 -44.15 28.43
CA SER A 85 7.29 -45.26 28.55
C SER A 85 6.41 -45.39 27.32
N LEU A 86 5.64 -46.48 27.22
CA LEU A 86 4.70 -46.68 26.11
C LEU A 86 3.64 -45.55 26.01
N PHE A 87 3.33 -44.90 27.14
CA PHE A 87 2.41 -43.77 27.22
C PHE A 87 3.04 -42.44 26.78
N THR A 88 4.37 -42.28 26.83
CA THR A 88 5.06 -41.06 26.38
C THR A 88 5.37 -41.08 24.88
N LEU A 89 5.26 -42.23 24.20
CA LEU A 89 5.41 -42.33 22.73
C LEU A 89 4.34 -41.53 21.97
N ILE A 90 3.12 -41.45 22.50
CA ILE A 90 2.02 -40.68 21.90
C ILE A 90 2.36 -39.17 21.88
N PRO A 91 2.64 -38.50 23.02
CA PRO A 91 3.02 -37.10 23.02
C PRO A 91 4.33 -36.82 22.25
N ILE A 92 5.28 -37.75 22.24
CA ILE A 92 6.50 -37.62 21.42
C ILE A 92 6.18 -37.60 19.92
N SER A 93 5.33 -38.52 19.43
CA SER A 93 4.95 -38.56 18.02
C SER A 93 4.16 -37.32 17.59
N ILE A 94 3.27 -36.82 18.45
CA ILE A 94 2.54 -35.56 18.24
C ILE A 94 3.52 -34.36 18.19
N GLY A 95 4.46 -34.29 19.14
CA GLY A 95 5.48 -33.25 19.16
C GLY A 95 6.35 -33.23 17.91
N LEU A 96 6.78 -34.39 17.43
CA LEU A 96 7.56 -34.52 16.19
C LEU A 96 6.76 -34.09 14.95
N LEU A 97 5.48 -34.48 14.85
CA LEU A 97 4.60 -34.05 13.75
C LEU A 97 4.39 -32.54 13.75
N ILE A 98 4.20 -31.94 14.92
CA ILE A 98 4.07 -30.48 15.08
C ILE A 98 5.34 -29.77 14.60
N VAL A 99 6.52 -30.23 15.03
CA VAL A 99 7.80 -29.62 14.66
C VAL A 99 8.05 -29.77 13.16
N ALA A 100 7.93 -30.97 12.61
CA ALA A 100 8.15 -31.22 11.19
C ALA A 100 7.16 -30.46 10.30
N GLY A 101 5.86 -30.51 10.65
CA GLY A 101 4.80 -29.80 9.92
C GLY A 101 4.95 -28.28 10.03
N GLY A 102 5.32 -27.77 11.21
CA GLY A 102 5.56 -26.35 11.44
C GLY A 102 6.74 -25.81 10.63
N ILE A 103 7.88 -26.50 10.65
CA ILE A 103 9.07 -26.13 9.85
C ILE A 103 8.72 -26.14 8.35
N TYR A 104 8.05 -27.19 7.88
CA TYR A 104 7.62 -27.28 6.48
C TYR A 104 6.67 -26.13 6.10
N GLY A 105 5.70 -25.80 6.96
CA GLY A 105 4.78 -24.69 6.78
C GLY A 105 5.49 -23.34 6.70
N ILE A 106 6.47 -23.09 7.57
CA ILE A 106 7.30 -21.88 7.56
C ILE A 106 8.06 -21.76 6.23
N ILE A 107 8.71 -22.83 5.77
CA ILE A 107 9.45 -22.83 4.49
C ILE A 107 8.50 -22.51 3.33
N LYS A 108 7.30 -23.10 3.32
CA LYS A 108 6.30 -22.89 2.27
C LYS A 108 5.77 -21.45 2.27
N LEU A 109 5.47 -20.88 3.44
CA LEU A 109 5.04 -19.47 3.57
C LEU A 109 6.16 -18.49 3.19
N ALA A 110 7.40 -18.77 3.59
CA ALA A 110 8.54 -17.95 3.22
C ALA A 110 8.75 -17.93 1.70
N ARG A 111 8.59 -19.08 1.01
CA ARG A 111 8.61 -19.14 -0.45
C ARG A 111 7.44 -18.40 -1.10
N PHE A 112 6.25 -18.44 -0.50
CA PHE A 112 5.08 -17.70 -0.99
C PHE A 112 5.25 -16.19 -0.91
N ALA A 113 5.92 -15.69 0.15
CA ALA A 113 6.24 -14.27 0.30
C ALA A 113 7.46 -13.83 -0.53
N LYS A 114 8.32 -14.79 -0.93
CA LYS A 114 9.53 -14.51 -1.70
C LYS A 114 9.17 -13.96 -3.08
N GLY A 115 9.77 -12.83 -3.44
CA GLY A 115 9.56 -12.19 -4.75
C GLY A 115 8.37 -11.22 -4.81
N VAL A 116 7.66 -11.01 -3.69
CA VAL A 116 6.60 -9.99 -3.65
C VAL A 116 7.23 -8.59 -3.66
N LYS A 117 6.87 -7.85 -4.70
CA LYS A 117 7.37 -6.52 -5.02
C LYS A 117 6.43 -5.44 -4.45
N ILE A 118 6.63 -5.07 -3.18
CA ILE A 118 5.74 -4.15 -2.44
C ILE A 118 5.90 -2.68 -2.90
N ASN A 119 7.08 -2.33 -3.40
CA ASN A 119 7.43 -0.97 -3.84
C ASN A 119 7.04 -0.69 -5.30
N TYR A 120 6.39 -1.62 -5.97
CA TYR A 120 6.01 -1.47 -7.37
C TYR A 120 4.53 -1.16 -7.50
N VAL A 121 4.20 -0.21 -8.38
CA VAL A 121 2.82 0.17 -8.69
C VAL A 121 2.63 0.16 -10.20
N GLU A 122 1.58 -0.53 -10.63
CA GLU A 122 1.16 -0.46 -12.02
C GLU A 122 0.33 0.79 -12.27
N GLY A 123 0.69 1.53 -13.30
CA GLY A 123 -0.04 2.69 -13.79
C GLY A 123 -0.50 2.51 -15.23
N GLU A 124 -1.70 2.97 -15.50
CA GLU A 124 -2.23 3.16 -16.85
C GLU A 124 -2.08 4.63 -17.24
N LEU A 125 -1.48 4.91 -18.39
CA LEU A 125 -1.33 6.29 -18.88
C LEU A 125 -2.70 6.83 -19.25
N ILE A 126 -3.14 7.90 -18.58
CA ILE A 126 -4.42 8.55 -18.85
C ILE A 126 -4.23 9.75 -19.75
N VAL A 127 -3.21 10.57 -19.49
CA VAL A 127 -2.94 11.77 -20.29
C VAL A 127 -1.44 11.87 -20.58
N PRO A 128 -0.99 11.73 -21.82
CA PRO A 128 0.38 12.06 -22.20
C PRO A 128 0.60 13.57 -22.12
N TRP A 129 1.79 14.01 -21.70
CA TRP A 129 2.10 15.45 -21.64
C TRP A 129 1.98 16.14 -23.00
N SER A 130 2.29 15.43 -24.10
CA SER A 130 2.16 15.95 -25.46
C SER A 130 0.73 16.31 -25.86
N GLN A 131 -0.27 15.78 -25.15
CA GLN A 131 -1.68 16.09 -25.38
C GLN A 131 -2.21 17.13 -24.39
N VAL A 132 -1.41 17.60 -23.42
CA VAL A 132 -1.84 18.60 -22.44
C VAL A 132 -1.68 19.99 -23.04
N LYS A 133 -2.80 20.70 -23.18
CA LYS A 133 -2.82 22.11 -23.61
C LYS A 133 -2.67 23.04 -22.42
N ASN A 134 -3.39 22.76 -21.32
CA ASN A 134 -3.33 23.56 -20.10
C ASN A 134 -3.84 22.74 -18.90
N ILE A 135 -3.37 23.07 -17.71
CA ILE A 135 -3.88 22.54 -16.45
C ILE A 135 -4.32 23.72 -15.58
N VAL A 136 -5.60 23.76 -15.26
CA VAL A 136 -6.21 24.78 -14.39
C VAL A 136 -6.52 24.15 -13.05
N VAL A 137 -6.09 24.80 -11.98
CA VAL A 137 -6.45 24.39 -10.62
C VAL A 137 -7.84 24.94 -10.29
N VAL A 138 -8.75 24.06 -9.87
CA VAL A 138 -10.14 24.40 -9.54
C VAL A 138 -10.54 23.78 -8.20
N ASN A 139 -11.68 24.20 -7.63
CA ASN A 139 -12.27 23.62 -6.40
C ASN A 139 -11.32 23.54 -5.20
N VAL A 140 -10.48 24.57 -5.06
CA VAL A 140 -9.50 24.67 -3.97
C VAL A 140 -10.22 24.89 -2.65
N ARG A 141 -9.88 24.09 -1.66
CA ARG A 141 -10.45 24.12 -0.32
C ARG A 141 -9.40 23.67 0.69
N GLN A 142 -9.55 24.11 1.94
CA GLN A 142 -8.77 23.59 3.04
C GLN A 142 -9.50 22.42 3.68
N GLU A 143 -8.82 21.28 3.80
CA GLU A 143 -9.33 20.11 4.51
C GLU A 143 -8.47 19.78 5.72
N ASN A 144 -9.12 19.39 6.81
CA ASN A 144 -8.42 18.82 7.95
C ASN A 144 -8.02 17.38 7.61
N ILE A 145 -6.72 17.15 7.47
CA ILE A 145 -6.12 15.86 7.17
C ILE A 145 -5.47 15.20 8.39
N ALA A 146 -5.75 15.72 9.60
CA ALA A 146 -5.38 15.02 10.81
C ALA A 146 -5.98 13.61 10.77
N ASN A 147 -5.09 12.61 10.75
CA ASN A 147 -5.45 11.21 10.65
C ASN A 147 -5.10 10.55 12.00
N ARG A 148 -5.54 11.19 13.10
CA ARG A 148 -5.30 10.69 14.46
C ARG A 148 -6.42 9.72 14.84
N PRO A 149 -6.14 8.71 15.67
CA PRO A 149 -7.13 7.69 16.03
C PRO A 149 -8.34 8.20 16.85
N SER A 150 -8.43 9.50 17.19
CA SER A 150 -9.51 10.04 18.00
C SER A 150 -10.10 11.33 17.41
N LEU A 151 -11.43 11.35 17.26
CA LEU A 151 -12.22 12.53 16.86
C LEU A 151 -11.95 13.75 17.76
N VAL A 152 -11.75 13.52 19.07
CA VAL A 152 -11.47 14.58 20.04
C VAL A 152 -10.10 15.23 19.79
N ALA A 153 -9.06 14.45 19.50
CA ALA A 153 -7.74 15.03 19.19
C ALA A 153 -7.67 15.74 17.83
N ASP A 154 -8.48 15.34 16.85
CA ASP A 154 -8.56 16.03 15.56
C ASP A 154 -9.25 17.40 15.65
N ILE A 155 -10.11 17.60 16.65
CA ILE A 155 -10.76 18.89 16.97
C ILE A 155 -9.78 19.83 17.69
N ILE A 156 -8.94 19.30 18.59
CA ILE A 156 -8.06 20.11 19.45
C ILE A 156 -6.81 20.59 18.70
N ASN A 157 -6.33 19.85 17.69
CA ASN A 157 -5.16 20.25 16.90
C ASN A 157 -5.31 19.84 15.42
N PRO A 158 -6.15 20.55 14.65
CA PRO A 158 -6.37 20.25 13.25
C PRO A 158 -5.11 20.50 12.43
N VAL A 159 -4.85 19.60 11.47
CA VAL A 159 -3.79 19.79 10.46
C VAL A 159 -4.49 20.09 9.16
N TYR A 160 -4.55 21.36 8.78
CA TYR A 160 -5.15 21.76 7.53
C TYR A 160 -4.16 21.60 6.37
N LYS A 161 -4.65 21.08 5.25
CA LYS A 161 -3.98 21.14 3.97
C LYS A 161 -4.90 21.65 2.89
N GLU A 162 -4.31 22.34 1.94
CA GLU A 162 -4.99 22.80 0.74
C GLU A 162 -5.14 21.63 -0.22
N ILE A 163 -6.37 21.39 -0.66
CA ILE A 163 -6.72 20.34 -1.60
C ILE A 163 -7.54 20.98 -2.72
N GLY A 164 -7.25 20.63 -3.97
CA GLY A 164 -8.03 21.08 -5.12
C GLY A 164 -8.00 20.06 -6.23
N ASP A 165 -8.72 20.34 -7.31
CA ASP A 165 -8.76 19.48 -8.48
C ASP A 165 -7.89 20.07 -9.58
N TRP A 166 -7.25 19.22 -10.37
CA TRP A 166 -6.62 19.65 -11.61
C TRP A 166 -7.55 19.37 -12.78
N TYR A 167 -7.93 20.44 -13.46
CA TYR A 167 -8.68 20.40 -14.70
C TYR A 167 -7.69 20.43 -15.87
N ILE A 168 -7.59 19.32 -16.58
CA ILE A 168 -6.64 19.15 -17.67
C ILE A 168 -7.39 19.31 -18.98
N MET A 169 -7.08 20.37 -19.71
CA MET A 169 -7.55 20.58 -21.08
C MET A 169 -6.56 19.96 -22.04
N ARG A 170 -7.05 19.08 -22.91
CA ARG A 170 -6.22 18.46 -23.94
C ARG A 170 -6.23 19.24 -25.26
N THR A 171 -5.26 18.96 -26.12
CA THR A 171 -5.14 19.57 -27.45
C THR A 171 -6.29 19.21 -28.38
N ASP A 172 -6.94 18.05 -28.16
CA ASP A 172 -8.13 17.59 -28.88
C ASP A 172 -9.45 18.20 -28.36
N GLY A 173 -9.39 19.08 -27.35
CA GLY A 173 -10.55 19.68 -26.71
C GLY A 173 -11.22 18.80 -25.66
N SER A 174 -10.73 17.58 -25.42
CA SER A 174 -11.23 16.73 -24.32
C SER A 174 -10.70 17.21 -22.96
N GLU A 175 -11.45 16.91 -21.91
CA GLU A 175 -11.19 17.41 -20.57
C GLU A 175 -11.14 16.27 -19.56
N ILE A 176 -10.17 16.34 -18.64
CA ILE A 176 -9.98 15.33 -17.60
C ILE A 176 -9.77 16.01 -16.26
N ILE A 177 -10.43 15.48 -15.24
CA ILE A 177 -10.32 15.97 -13.87
C ILE A 177 -9.48 14.99 -13.06
N ILE A 178 -8.43 15.50 -12.42
CA ILE A 178 -7.69 14.78 -11.37
C ILE A 178 -8.17 15.33 -10.03
N PRO A 179 -8.98 14.58 -9.28
CA PRO A 179 -9.57 15.09 -8.06
C PRO A 179 -8.61 15.01 -6.88
N ASN A 180 -8.82 15.91 -5.92
CA ASN A 180 -8.18 15.90 -4.59
C ASN A 180 -6.65 15.91 -4.61
N VAL A 181 -6.06 16.71 -5.47
CA VAL A 181 -4.62 16.98 -5.50
C VAL A 181 -4.24 17.77 -4.25
N ASP A 182 -3.30 17.23 -3.47
CA ASP A 182 -2.75 17.88 -2.28
C ASP A 182 -1.79 19.00 -2.69
N ASP A 183 -1.95 20.19 -2.10
CA ASP A 183 -1.26 21.43 -2.41
C ASP A 183 -1.21 21.70 -3.93
N PRO A 184 -2.38 21.94 -4.55
CA PRO A 184 -2.56 21.79 -5.99
C PRO A 184 -1.72 22.78 -6.80
N PHE A 185 -1.46 23.99 -6.31
CA PHE A 185 -0.66 25.01 -6.99
C PHE A 185 0.84 24.69 -6.93
N ASN A 186 1.39 24.48 -5.72
CA ASN A 186 2.82 24.20 -5.57
C ASN A 186 3.18 22.87 -6.22
N LYS A 187 2.29 21.87 -6.12
CA LYS A 187 2.50 20.59 -6.78
C LYS A 187 2.47 20.70 -8.31
N LEU A 188 1.64 21.56 -8.88
CA LEU A 188 1.62 21.78 -10.33
C LEU A 188 2.94 22.40 -10.77
N ASN A 189 3.41 23.43 -10.06
CA ASN A 189 4.71 24.05 -10.32
C ASN A 189 5.86 23.04 -10.20
N TYR A 190 5.85 22.21 -9.16
CA TYR A 190 6.84 21.16 -8.98
C TYR A 190 6.83 20.14 -10.12
N VAL A 191 5.65 19.68 -10.56
CA VAL A 191 5.50 18.76 -11.69
C VAL A 191 6.00 19.39 -12.99
N LYS A 192 5.67 20.67 -13.25
CA LYS A 192 6.18 21.41 -14.41
C LYS A 192 7.70 21.48 -14.43
N VAL A 193 8.31 21.84 -13.31
CA VAL A 193 9.78 21.92 -13.19
C VAL A 193 10.41 20.53 -13.35
N LYS A 194 9.91 19.52 -12.61
CA LYS A 194 10.49 18.18 -12.58
C LYS A 194 10.50 17.49 -13.94
N PHE A 195 9.44 17.66 -14.73
CA PHE A 195 9.30 17.04 -16.04
C PHE A 195 9.52 18.04 -17.19
N SER A 196 10.05 19.23 -16.91
CA SER A 196 10.38 20.26 -17.90
C SER A 196 9.20 20.61 -18.83
N LEU A 197 8.03 20.84 -18.25
CA LEU A 197 6.78 21.12 -18.97
C LEU A 197 6.57 22.63 -19.17
N THR A 198 6.14 23.05 -20.36
CA THR A 198 6.10 24.48 -20.76
C THR A 198 4.70 24.99 -21.11
N PHE A 199 3.65 24.19 -20.93
CA PHE A 199 2.26 24.61 -21.15
C PHE A 199 1.73 25.49 -20.02
#